data_AF-A0A1S3CX20-F1
#
_entry.id   AF-A0A1S3CX20-F1
#
_cell.length_a   1.000
_cell.length_b   1.000
_cell.length_c   1.000
_cell.angle_alpha   90.00
_cell.angle_beta   90.00
_cell.angle_gamma   90.00
#
_symmetry.space_group_name_H-M   'P 1'
#
loop_
_entity.id
_entity.type
_entity.pdbx_description
1 polymer ?
#
loop_
_entity_poly.entity_id
_entity_poly.type
_entity_poly.pdbx_seq_one_letter_code
_entity_poly.pdbx_strand_id
1 'polypeptide(L)'
;MFSCVPDSLYSQILSVPENLEALKADITLHNDDDGLTEVVAQLAQCRFVFLNRFTTALLEFINQFQAGKQAIIEASQAAVATAKQNLQDMYAAASKVSLDISIAAPVIVIPASSVSRDAILMDFGNLTVKNKFETLDTKNVKGHPAVLDHCCIELVNMTLSRVRYADETLSIIEDIVLIKPINFSLLIIRNLCASWFKEVPDLNVSGSFKTINLSLSKEDYATLMRISTGNLAEGAPSQPRPGPPALPQAPPVDSLSTSPDSPKSVEDATTSASKPASSPTV
;
A
#
# COMPACT_ATOMS: atom_id res chain seq x y z
N MET A 1 -5.12 -4.07 -23.53
CA MET A 1 -6.24 -4.14 -22.57
C MET A 1 -5.73 -4.96 -21.38
N PHE A 2 -5.37 -4.32 -20.28
CA PHE A 2 -4.86 -5.02 -19.09
C PHE A 2 -6.06 -5.51 -18.27
N SER A 3 -6.47 -6.77 -18.47
CA SER A 3 -7.38 -7.40 -17.52
C SER A 3 -6.60 -7.71 -16.26
N CYS A 4 -6.91 -7.03 -15.17
CA CYS A 4 -6.28 -7.23 -13.88
C CYS A 4 -6.67 -8.57 -13.23
N VAL A 5 -7.69 -9.26 -13.76
CA VAL A 5 -8.11 -10.60 -13.34
C VAL A 5 -8.47 -11.45 -14.58
N PRO A 6 -7.62 -12.42 -14.99
CA PRO A 6 -7.95 -13.34 -16.08
C PRO A 6 -9.25 -14.10 -15.77
N ASP A 7 -10.09 -14.26 -16.80
CA ASP A 7 -11.35 -15.00 -16.77
C ASP A 7 -12.46 -14.41 -15.87
N SER A 8 -12.35 -13.11 -15.52
CA SER A 8 -13.40 -12.41 -14.78
C SER A 8 -14.37 -11.68 -15.71
N LEU A 9 -15.67 -11.72 -15.35
CA LEU A 9 -16.71 -10.86 -15.92
C LEU A 9 -16.43 -9.37 -15.65
N TYR A 10 -15.61 -9.07 -14.64
CA TYR A 10 -15.31 -7.72 -14.16
C TYR A 10 -13.89 -7.30 -14.54
N SER A 11 -13.67 -7.02 -15.82
CA SER A 11 -12.36 -6.60 -16.35
C SER A 11 -11.95 -5.19 -15.91
N GLN A 12 -12.92 -4.33 -15.59
CA GLN A 12 -12.73 -2.96 -15.12
C GLN A 12 -13.05 -2.85 -13.62
N ILE A 13 -12.03 -2.88 -12.78
CA ILE A 13 -12.17 -2.75 -11.33
C ILE A 13 -12.53 -1.33 -10.92
N LEU A 14 -12.03 -0.32 -11.64
CA LEU A 14 -12.36 1.08 -11.42
C LEU A 14 -12.78 1.70 -12.75
N SER A 15 -13.95 2.35 -12.77
CA SER A 15 -14.48 3.00 -13.97
C SER A 15 -15.18 4.30 -13.60
N VAL A 16 -15.18 5.26 -14.53
CA VAL A 16 -15.85 6.56 -14.40
C VAL A 16 -16.86 6.67 -15.55
N PRO A 17 -18.10 7.15 -15.32
CA PRO A 17 -19.07 7.37 -16.38
C PRO A 17 -18.49 8.28 -17.48
N GLU A 18 -18.85 8.01 -18.73
CA GLU A 18 -18.36 8.79 -19.88
C GLU A 18 -18.77 10.27 -19.73
N ASN A 19 -17.83 11.18 -20.02
CA ASN A 19 -17.96 12.65 -19.96
C ASN A 19 -17.82 13.33 -18.58
N LEU A 20 -17.26 12.65 -17.57
CA LEU A 20 -16.91 13.28 -16.30
C LEU A 20 -15.39 13.35 -16.10
N GLU A 21 -14.89 14.49 -15.61
CA GLU A 21 -13.52 14.57 -15.10
C GLU A 21 -13.42 13.72 -13.83
N ALA A 22 -12.66 12.62 -13.89
CA ALA A 22 -12.56 11.64 -12.81
C ALA A 22 -12.08 12.24 -11.47
N LEU A 23 -11.15 13.18 -11.54
CA LEU A 23 -10.49 13.78 -10.38
C LEU A 23 -10.09 15.21 -10.71
N LYS A 24 -10.54 16.14 -9.88
CA LYS A 24 -9.98 17.48 -9.75
C LYS A 24 -9.35 17.58 -8.36
N ALA A 25 -8.04 17.77 -8.29
CA ALA A 25 -7.32 17.86 -7.03
C ALA A 25 -6.44 19.10 -7.01
N ASP A 26 -6.57 19.88 -5.94
CA ASP A 26 -5.70 21.00 -5.60
C ASP A 26 -4.84 20.55 -4.41
N ILE A 27 -3.53 20.51 -4.62
CA ILE A 27 -2.56 20.12 -3.60
C ILE A 27 -1.77 21.36 -3.22
N THR A 28 -1.89 21.76 -1.96
CA THR A 28 -1.18 22.90 -1.39
C THR A 28 -0.14 22.39 -0.40
N LEU A 29 1.13 22.65 -0.71
CA LEU A 29 2.26 22.33 0.15
C LEU A 29 2.58 23.55 1.01
N HIS A 30 2.34 23.47 2.32
CA HIS A 30 2.76 24.50 3.25
C HIS A 30 4.18 24.20 3.72
N ASN A 31 5.12 25.08 3.37
CA ASN A 31 6.53 24.97 3.75
C ASN A 31 6.80 25.66 5.08
N ASP A 32 5.96 25.41 6.07
CA ASP A 32 6.17 25.82 7.46
C ASP A 32 6.88 24.68 8.23
N ASP A 33 7.47 24.98 9.40
CA ASP A 33 8.22 24.01 10.24
C ASP A 33 7.44 22.72 10.60
N ASP A 34 6.12 22.70 10.37
CA ASP A 34 5.19 21.59 10.61
C ASP A 34 4.98 20.62 9.43
N GLY A 35 5.47 20.94 8.22
CA GLY A 35 5.40 20.05 7.04
C GLY A 35 3.98 19.62 6.63
N LEU A 36 3.00 20.51 6.79
CA LEU A 36 1.59 20.24 6.46
C LEU A 36 1.36 20.26 4.94
N THR A 37 0.89 19.14 4.41
CA THR A 37 0.39 19.04 3.03
C THR A 37 -1.13 19.06 3.07
N GLU A 38 -1.76 20.06 2.47
CA GLU A 38 -3.21 20.12 2.31
C GLU A 38 -3.61 19.58 0.94
N VAL A 39 -4.57 18.67 0.92
CA VAL A 39 -5.12 18.07 -0.29
C VAL A 39 -6.62 18.31 -0.29
N VAL A 40 -7.07 19.15 -1.22
CA VAL A 40 -8.48 19.35 -1.50
C VAL A 40 -8.79 18.65 -2.82
N ALA A 41 -9.69 17.67 -2.79
CA ALA A 41 -10.03 16.90 -3.98
C ALA A 41 -11.53 16.74 -4.17
N GLN A 42 -11.96 16.95 -5.40
CA GLN A 42 -13.30 16.65 -5.89
C GLN A 42 -13.20 15.51 -6.88
N LEU A 43 -13.82 14.38 -6.55
CA LEU A 43 -13.90 13.23 -7.42
C LEU A 43 -15.30 13.14 -7.99
N ALA A 44 -15.36 12.92 -9.30
CA ALA A 44 -16.61 12.54 -9.95
C ALA A 44 -17.05 11.14 -9.49
N GLN A 45 -18.27 10.78 -9.87
CA GLN A 45 -18.78 9.44 -9.67
C GLN A 45 -17.81 8.41 -10.24
N CYS A 46 -17.37 7.52 -9.37
CA CYS A 46 -16.56 6.37 -9.73
C CYS A 46 -17.29 5.09 -9.33
N ARG A 47 -17.18 4.08 -10.17
CA ARG A 47 -17.66 2.73 -9.88
C ARG A 47 -16.46 1.84 -9.61
N PHE A 48 -16.46 1.24 -8.43
CA PHE A 48 -15.46 0.28 -7.99
C PHE A 48 -16.07 -1.11 -7.89
N VAL A 49 -15.42 -2.12 -8.48
CA VAL A 49 -15.81 -3.52 -8.32
C VAL A 49 -14.87 -4.18 -7.31
N PHE A 50 -15.41 -4.59 -6.17
CA PHE A 50 -14.64 -5.31 -5.17
C PHE A 50 -14.51 -6.79 -5.56
N LEU A 51 -13.31 -7.21 -5.93
CA LEU A 51 -12.93 -8.61 -6.06
C LEU A 51 -11.81 -8.94 -5.08
N ASN A 52 -12.00 -9.91 -4.19
CA ASN A 52 -10.98 -10.25 -3.21
C ASN A 52 -9.68 -10.72 -3.88
N ARG A 53 -9.77 -11.50 -4.96
CA ARG A 53 -8.60 -11.93 -5.75
C ARG A 53 -7.74 -10.76 -6.24
N PHE A 54 -8.38 -9.67 -6.68
CA PHE A 54 -7.67 -8.45 -7.07
C PHE A 54 -7.03 -7.79 -5.84
N THR A 55 -7.78 -7.62 -4.75
CA THR A 55 -7.27 -7.01 -3.51
C THR A 55 -6.09 -7.80 -2.94
N THR A 56 -6.15 -9.12 -2.90
CA THR A 56 -5.03 -9.96 -2.44
C THR A 56 -3.82 -9.84 -3.35
N ALA A 57 -4.01 -9.83 -4.68
CA ALA A 57 -2.90 -9.63 -5.62
C ALA A 57 -2.26 -8.24 -5.48
N LEU A 58 -3.06 -7.20 -5.25
CA LEU A 58 -2.58 -5.84 -5.00
C LEU A 58 -1.80 -5.75 -3.69
N LEU A 59 -2.32 -6.35 -2.60
CA LEU A 59 -1.62 -6.40 -1.32
C LEU A 59 -0.28 -7.14 -1.42
N GLU A 60 -0.26 -8.26 -2.13
CA GLU A 60 0.98 -9.01 -2.39
C GLU A 60 2.00 -8.18 -3.17
N PHE A 61 1.55 -7.46 -4.22
CA PHE A 61 2.41 -6.54 -4.96
C PHE A 61 2.96 -5.42 -4.08
N ILE A 62 2.11 -4.78 -3.26
CA ILE A 62 2.55 -3.73 -2.32
C ILE A 62 3.59 -4.29 -1.34
N ASN A 63 3.36 -5.48 -0.79
CA ASN A 63 4.30 -6.13 0.13
C ASN A 63 5.66 -6.38 -0.54
N GLN A 64 5.68 -6.91 -1.77
CA GLN A 64 6.90 -7.12 -2.54
C GLN A 64 7.62 -5.80 -2.85
N PHE A 65 6.87 -4.74 -3.14
CA PHE A 65 7.42 -3.41 -3.37
C PHE A 65 8.04 -2.81 -2.10
N GLN A 66 7.40 -2.97 -0.93
CA GLN A 66 7.96 -2.54 0.35
C GLN A 66 9.23 -3.34 0.69
N ALA A 67 9.23 -4.66 0.47
CA ALA A 67 10.42 -5.50 0.65
C ALA A 67 11.57 -5.08 -0.27
N GLY A 68 11.27 -4.79 -1.54
CA GLY A 68 12.25 -4.28 -2.51
C GLY A 68 12.81 -2.90 -2.11
N LYS A 69 11.94 -1.97 -1.67
CA LYS A 69 12.38 -0.67 -1.13
C LYS A 69 13.27 -0.83 0.08
N GLN A 70 12.91 -1.72 1.01
CA GLN A 70 13.69 -1.99 2.21
C GLN A 70 15.07 -2.57 1.86
N ALA A 71 15.15 -3.51 0.92
CA ALA A 71 16.42 -4.05 0.44
C ALA A 71 17.31 -2.99 -0.22
N ILE A 72 16.73 -2.05 -0.98
CA ILE A 72 17.47 -0.91 -1.55
C ILE A 72 17.97 0.01 -0.44
N ILE A 73 17.14 0.30 0.56
CA ILE A 73 17.53 1.11 1.72
C ILE A 73 18.69 0.43 2.46
N GLU A 74 18.60 -0.87 2.74
CA GLU A 74 19.66 -1.64 3.42
C GLU A 74 20.96 -1.68 2.60
N ALA A 75 20.88 -1.90 1.29
CA ALA A 75 22.04 -1.85 0.39
C ALA A 75 22.67 -0.45 0.34
N SER A 76 21.85 0.60 0.31
CA SER A 76 22.32 1.99 0.35
C SER A 76 22.94 2.34 1.71
N GLN A 77 22.44 1.79 2.81
CA GLN A 77 23.01 1.94 4.14
C GLN A 77 24.35 1.24 4.30
N ALA A 78 24.57 0.13 3.59
CA ALA A 78 25.88 -0.52 3.51
C ALA A 78 26.91 0.31 2.71
N ALA A 79 26.46 1.13 1.76
CA ALA A 79 27.30 2.04 0.98
C ALA A 79 27.53 3.41 1.67
N VAL A 80 26.66 3.82 2.60
CA VAL A 80 26.70 5.12 3.29
C VAL A 80 26.91 4.93 4.80
N ALA A 81 28.01 4.27 5.16
CA ALA A 81 28.44 4.17 6.57
C ALA A 81 29.05 5.48 7.12
N THR A 82 29.16 6.55 6.33
CA THR A 82 29.91 7.77 6.71
C THR A 82 29.06 9.04 6.88
N ALA A 83 27.74 9.02 6.63
CA ALA A 83 26.90 10.24 6.70
C ALA A 83 25.64 10.11 7.57
N LYS A 84 25.67 9.24 8.60
CA LYS A 84 24.45 8.58 9.12
C LYS A 84 23.68 9.25 10.27
N GLN A 85 24.08 10.40 10.80
CA GLN A 85 23.31 11.03 11.89
C GLN A 85 22.16 11.92 11.37
N ASN A 86 22.35 12.64 10.25
CA ASN A 86 21.39 13.67 9.83
C ASN A 86 20.23 13.16 8.95
N LEU A 87 20.33 11.95 8.37
CA LEU A 87 19.30 11.45 7.44
C LEU A 87 18.19 10.67 8.15
N GLN A 88 18.45 10.00 9.29
CA GLN A 88 17.39 9.28 10.01
C GLN A 88 16.36 10.23 10.64
N ASP A 89 16.80 11.39 11.14
CA ASP A 89 15.88 12.42 11.65
C ASP A 89 15.07 13.09 10.53
N MET A 90 15.57 13.11 9.28
CA MET A 90 14.86 13.69 8.13
C MET A 90 13.69 12.83 7.63
N TYR A 91 13.72 11.52 7.86
CA TYR A 91 12.61 10.61 7.51
C TYR A 91 11.60 10.39 8.66
N ALA A 92 11.93 10.84 9.88
CA ALA A 92 11.05 10.73 11.05
C ALA A 92 10.03 11.88 11.17
N ALA A 93 10.13 12.90 10.32
CA ALA A 93 9.10 13.92 10.16
C ALA A 93 7.89 13.28 9.47
N ALA A 94 6.92 12.81 10.25
CA ALA A 94 5.63 12.39 9.71
C ALA A 94 4.99 13.60 9.03
N SER A 95 4.92 13.62 7.68
CA SER A 95 4.22 14.68 6.97
C SER A 95 2.75 14.64 7.40
N LYS A 96 2.26 15.73 7.97
CA LYS A 96 0.84 15.88 8.29
C LYS A 96 0.12 16.10 6.97
N VAL A 97 -0.81 15.22 6.60
CA VAL A 97 -1.61 15.38 5.37
C VAL A 97 -3.04 15.74 5.74
N SER A 98 -3.44 16.98 5.49
CA SER A 98 -4.82 17.41 5.60
C SER A 98 -5.57 17.05 4.31
N LEU A 99 -6.81 16.58 4.44
CA LEU A 99 -7.66 15.97 3.45
C LEU A 99 -9.04 16.65 3.56
N ASP A 100 -9.47 17.31 2.49
CA ASP A 100 -10.87 17.66 2.25
C ASP A 100 -11.27 17.04 0.90
N ILE A 101 -11.81 15.83 0.98
CA ILE A 101 -12.15 15.02 -0.19
C ILE A 101 -13.67 14.90 -0.27
N SER A 102 -14.24 15.34 -1.37
CA SER A 102 -15.64 15.11 -1.71
C SER A 102 -15.73 14.21 -2.94
N ILE A 103 -16.44 13.10 -2.81
CA ILE A 103 -16.68 12.13 -3.87
C ILE A 103 -18.18 12.08 -4.12
N ALA A 104 -18.61 12.48 -5.31
CA ALA A 104 -20.02 12.46 -5.69
C ALA A 104 -20.44 11.05 -6.11
N ALA A 105 -21.37 10.42 -5.39
CA ALA A 105 -22.02 9.14 -5.75
C ALA A 105 -21.06 7.98 -6.06
N PRO A 106 -20.02 7.68 -5.25
CA PRO A 106 -19.22 6.50 -5.49
C PRO A 106 -20.08 5.24 -5.39
N VAL A 107 -19.91 4.31 -6.32
CA VAL A 107 -20.67 3.06 -6.37
C VAL A 107 -19.72 1.91 -6.17
N ILE A 108 -19.94 1.09 -5.14
CA ILE A 108 -19.22 -0.16 -4.93
C ILE A 108 -20.10 -1.33 -5.36
N VAL A 109 -19.56 -2.15 -6.25
CA VAL A 109 -20.19 -3.40 -6.70
C VAL A 109 -19.43 -4.57 -6.08
N ILE A 110 -20.14 -5.43 -5.37
CA ILE A 110 -19.60 -6.63 -4.74
C ILE A 110 -20.29 -7.84 -5.37
N PRO A 111 -19.69 -8.47 -6.39
CA PRO A 111 -20.27 -9.63 -7.02
C PRO A 111 -20.14 -10.88 -6.16
N ALA A 112 -21.01 -11.86 -6.38
CA ALA A 112 -20.98 -13.15 -5.70
C ALA A 112 -19.69 -13.94 -5.97
N SER A 113 -19.12 -13.77 -7.16
CA SER A 113 -17.80 -14.27 -7.56
C SER A 113 -17.30 -13.47 -8.77
N SER A 114 -16.04 -13.63 -9.14
CA SER A 114 -15.44 -12.98 -10.33
C SER A 114 -16.12 -13.35 -11.66
N VAL A 115 -16.94 -14.40 -11.69
CA VAL A 115 -17.68 -14.87 -12.87
C VAL A 115 -19.20 -14.76 -12.73
N SER A 116 -19.71 -14.35 -11.56
CA SER A 116 -21.14 -14.26 -11.31
C SER A 116 -21.71 -12.91 -11.77
N ARG A 117 -22.95 -12.93 -12.25
CA ARG A 117 -23.74 -11.74 -12.58
C ARG A 117 -24.53 -11.18 -11.40
N ASP A 118 -24.71 -11.98 -10.35
CA ASP A 118 -25.38 -11.55 -9.13
C ASP A 118 -24.40 -10.76 -8.27
N ALA A 119 -24.81 -9.57 -7.83
CA ALA A 119 -23.98 -8.69 -7.03
C ALA A 119 -24.80 -7.89 -6.02
N ILE A 120 -24.09 -7.33 -5.04
CA ILE A 120 -24.60 -6.26 -4.19
C ILE A 120 -24.03 -4.95 -4.71
N LEU A 121 -24.89 -3.97 -4.96
CA LEU A 121 -24.53 -2.63 -5.36
C LEU A 121 -24.77 -1.69 -4.18
N MET A 122 -23.73 -0.96 -3.81
CA MET A 122 -23.76 0.05 -2.76
C MET A 122 -23.47 1.41 -3.40
N ASP A 123 -24.49 2.24 -3.52
CA ASP A 123 -24.33 3.64 -3.93
C ASP A 123 -24.17 4.48 -2.66
N PHE A 124 -23.02 5.10 -2.49
CA PHE A 124 -22.70 5.89 -1.31
C PHE A 124 -23.37 7.28 -1.31
N GLY A 125 -24.04 7.68 -2.40
CA GLY A 125 -24.55 9.03 -2.55
C GLY A 125 -23.40 10.03 -2.38
N ASN A 126 -23.57 11.10 -1.62
CA ASN A 126 -22.46 12.05 -1.44
C ASN A 126 -21.54 11.60 -0.30
N LEU A 127 -20.31 11.19 -0.64
CA LEU A 127 -19.26 10.85 0.33
C LEU A 127 -18.34 12.05 0.54
N THR A 128 -18.26 12.52 1.78
CA THR A 128 -17.33 13.56 2.21
C THR A 128 -16.38 12.99 3.25
N VAL A 129 -15.08 13.17 3.04
CA VAL A 129 -14.02 12.78 3.97
C VAL A 129 -13.21 14.01 4.29
N LYS A 130 -13.25 14.44 5.55
CA LYS A 130 -12.50 15.59 6.04
C LYS A 130 -11.63 15.14 7.19
N ASN A 131 -10.39 15.59 7.26
CA ASN A 131 -9.62 15.45 8.48
C ASN A 131 -9.18 16.78 9.07
N LYS A 132 -8.92 16.77 10.37
CA LYS A 132 -8.42 17.90 11.14
C LYS A 132 -7.40 17.40 12.13
N PHE A 133 -6.26 18.08 12.20
CA PHE A 133 -5.27 17.82 13.23
C PHE A 133 -5.57 18.65 14.48
N GLU A 134 -5.53 17.99 15.64
CA GLU A 134 -5.59 18.62 16.95
C GLU A 134 -4.25 18.44 17.65
N THR A 135 -3.61 19.55 17.98
CA THR A 135 -2.36 19.57 18.74
C THR A 135 -2.67 19.82 20.21
N LEU A 136 -2.28 18.90 21.08
CA LEU A 136 -2.49 18.98 22.52
C LEU A 136 -1.29 19.65 23.21
N ASP A 137 -1.53 20.26 24.38
CA ASP A 137 -0.49 20.91 25.17
C ASP A 137 0.52 19.92 25.79
N THR A 138 0.16 18.63 25.86
CA THR A 138 1.03 17.57 26.36
C THR A 138 2.21 17.37 25.42
N LYS A 139 3.43 17.53 25.95
CA LYS A 139 4.69 17.42 25.18
C LYS A 139 5.49 16.19 25.59
N ASN A 140 6.19 15.60 24.63
CA ASN A 140 7.16 14.55 24.91
C ASN A 140 8.47 15.12 25.50
N VAL A 141 9.41 14.24 25.84
CA VAL A 141 10.73 14.61 26.41
C VAL A 141 11.52 15.57 25.51
N LYS A 142 11.27 15.56 24.19
CA LYS A 142 11.90 16.44 23.21
C LYS A 142 11.12 17.75 22.98
N GLY A 143 10.05 18.00 23.74
CA GLY A 143 9.23 19.21 23.62
C GLY A 143 8.20 19.19 22.49
N HIS A 144 8.03 18.08 21.77
CA HIS A 144 7.03 17.98 20.70
C HIS A 144 5.65 17.69 21.27
N PRO A 145 4.60 18.42 20.85
CA PRO A 145 3.25 18.20 21.33
C PRO A 145 2.64 16.89 20.81
N ALA A 146 1.66 16.36 21.55
CA ALA A 146 0.85 15.24 21.09
C ALA A 146 -0.12 15.72 20.00
N VAL A 147 -0.25 14.94 18.93
CA VAL A 147 -1.12 15.29 17.78
C VAL A 147 -2.13 14.18 17.56
N LEU A 148 -3.40 14.56 17.46
CA LEU A 148 -4.51 13.71 17.08
C LEU A 148 -4.97 14.07 15.67
N ASP A 149 -5.37 13.07 14.89
CA ASP A 149 -5.96 13.20 13.55
C ASP A 149 -7.44 12.82 13.63
N HIS A 150 -8.31 13.81 13.49
CA HIS A 150 -9.76 13.68 13.53
C HIS A 150 -10.28 13.61 12.11
N CYS A 151 -10.60 12.41 11.64
CA CYS A 151 -11.19 12.15 10.34
C CYS A 151 -12.71 11.98 10.47
N CYS A 152 -13.47 12.86 9.83
CA CYS A 152 -14.92 12.80 9.72
C CYS A 152 -15.31 12.31 8.32
N ILE A 153 -16.10 11.25 8.28
CA ILE A 153 -16.65 10.64 7.07
C ILE A 153 -18.16 10.82 7.11
N GLU A 154 -18.71 11.51 6.12
CA GLU A 154 -20.14 11.71 5.97
C GLU A 154 -20.64 11.11 4.66
N LEU A 155 -21.75 10.38 4.75
CA LEU A 155 -22.48 9.81 3.64
C LEU A 155 -23.91 10.35 3.66
N VAL A 156 -24.35 10.86 2.51
CA VAL A 156 -25.70 11.37 2.33
C VAL A 156 -26.39 10.61 1.20
N ASN A 157 -27.58 10.08 1.47
CA ASN A 157 -28.39 9.28 0.54
C ASN A 157 -27.74 7.97 0.08
N MET A 158 -27.05 7.27 0.99
CA MET A 158 -26.46 5.96 0.69
C MET A 158 -27.56 4.89 0.55
N THR A 159 -27.47 4.07 -0.50
CA THR A 159 -28.41 2.97 -0.77
C THR A 159 -27.69 1.64 -0.93
N LEU A 160 -28.41 0.56 -0.69
CA LEU A 160 -27.93 -0.80 -0.90
C LEU A 160 -28.97 -1.57 -1.70
N SER A 161 -28.55 -2.18 -2.80
CA SER A 161 -29.38 -3.00 -3.67
C SER A 161 -28.73 -4.35 -3.96
N ARG A 162 -29.56 -5.37 -4.15
CA ARG A 162 -29.16 -6.56 -4.90
C ARG A 162 -29.39 -6.28 -6.38
N VAL A 163 -28.37 -6.55 -7.18
CA VAL A 163 -28.44 -6.37 -8.64
C VAL A 163 -28.07 -7.64 -9.37
N ARG A 164 -28.60 -7.78 -10.59
CA ARG A 164 -28.14 -8.75 -11.58
C ARG A 164 -27.76 -8.04 -12.86
N TYR A 165 -26.58 -8.35 -13.38
CA TYR A 165 -26.07 -7.79 -14.62
C TYR A 165 -26.44 -8.66 -15.84
N ALA A 166 -26.64 -8.05 -17.01
CA ALA A 166 -26.88 -8.74 -18.27
C ALA A 166 -25.61 -9.44 -18.77
N ASP A 167 -24.50 -8.70 -18.78
CA ASP A 167 -23.23 -9.07 -19.40
C ASP A 167 -22.05 -8.26 -18.80
N GLU A 168 -20.90 -8.30 -19.47
CA GLU A 168 -19.66 -7.60 -19.10
C GLU A 168 -19.77 -6.07 -19.17
N THR A 169 -20.82 -5.52 -19.79
CA THR A 169 -21.08 -4.07 -19.82
C THR A 169 -21.65 -3.54 -18.51
N LEU A 170 -21.96 -4.44 -17.56
CA LEU A 170 -22.57 -4.13 -16.27
C LEU A 170 -23.92 -3.39 -16.41
N SER A 171 -24.66 -3.71 -17.47
CA SER A 171 -26.04 -3.28 -17.63
C SER A 171 -26.95 -4.05 -16.66
N ILE A 172 -27.69 -3.32 -15.82
CA ILE A 172 -28.51 -3.88 -14.76
C ILE A 172 -29.84 -4.37 -15.35
N ILE A 173 -30.18 -5.63 -15.12
CA ILE A 173 -31.47 -6.23 -15.53
C ILE A 173 -32.43 -6.44 -14.36
N GLU A 174 -31.91 -6.45 -13.14
CA GLU A 174 -32.68 -6.59 -11.90
C GLU A 174 -32.03 -5.71 -10.84
N ASP A 175 -32.82 -4.85 -10.18
CA ASP A 175 -32.39 -3.97 -9.09
C ASP A 175 -33.42 -4.02 -7.97
N ILE A 176 -33.02 -4.58 -6.83
CA ILE A 176 -33.87 -4.76 -5.66
C ILE A 176 -33.21 -4.05 -4.48
N VAL A 177 -33.84 -2.95 -4.05
CA VAL A 177 -33.37 -2.14 -2.92
C VAL A 177 -33.51 -2.92 -1.61
N LEU A 178 -32.39 -3.18 -0.94
CA LEU A 178 -32.30 -3.81 0.37
C LEU A 178 -32.34 -2.76 1.50
N ILE A 179 -31.71 -1.61 1.27
CA ILE A 179 -31.66 -0.47 2.19
C ILE A 179 -32.02 0.80 1.41
N LYS A 180 -33.10 1.46 1.84
CA LYS A 180 -33.51 2.79 1.34
C LYS A 180 -32.46 3.85 1.69
N PRO A 181 -32.44 5.01 1.01
CA PRO A 181 -31.46 6.07 1.27
C PRO A 181 -31.30 6.39 2.76
N ILE A 182 -30.09 6.18 3.30
CA ILE A 182 -29.72 6.52 4.68
C ILE A 182 -28.54 7.50 4.69
N ASN A 183 -28.47 8.27 5.77
CA ASN A 183 -27.33 9.13 6.05
C ASN A 183 -26.50 8.49 7.17
N PHE A 184 -25.19 8.57 7.04
CA PHE A 184 -24.24 7.97 7.95
C PHE A 184 -23.10 8.96 8.22
N SER A 185 -22.71 9.08 9.48
CA SER A 185 -21.58 9.92 9.89
C SER A 185 -20.65 9.09 10.79
N LEU A 186 -19.36 9.10 10.49
CA LEU A 186 -18.32 8.37 11.21
C LEU A 186 -17.19 9.32 11.56
N LEU A 187 -16.86 9.40 12.85
CA LEU A 187 -15.71 10.09 13.38
C LEU A 187 -14.65 9.06 13.76
N ILE A 188 -13.47 9.20 13.16
CA ILE A 188 -12.28 8.41 13.44
C ILE A 188 -11.24 9.36 14.03
N ILE A 189 -10.80 9.08 15.25
CA ILE A 189 -9.71 9.83 15.90
C ILE A 189 -8.50 8.89 15.95
N ARG A 190 -7.41 9.27 15.31
CA ARG A 190 -6.12 8.54 15.35
C ARG A 190 -5.13 9.32 16.19
N ASN A 191 -4.49 8.63 17.13
CA ASN A 191 -3.40 9.20 17.90
C ASN A 191 -2.09 9.04 17.12
N LEU A 192 -1.61 10.12 16.49
CA LEU A 192 -0.35 10.12 15.74
C LEU A 192 0.88 10.01 16.66
N CYS A 193 0.68 10.17 17.96
CA CYS A 193 1.69 10.09 19.01
C CYS A 193 1.51 8.86 19.91
N ALA A 194 0.78 7.83 19.43
CA ALA A 194 0.47 6.61 20.17
C ALA A 194 1.70 5.90 20.74
N SER A 195 2.90 6.09 20.16
CA SER A 195 4.14 5.49 20.68
C SER A 195 4.50 5.96 22.10
N TRP A 196 4.13 7.18 22.50
CA TRP A 196 4.48 7.77 23.79
C TRP A 196 3.32 8.40 24.55
N PHE A 197 2.27 8.85 23.86
CA PHE A 197 1.08 9.45 24.48
C PHE A 197 -0.02 8.40 24.63
N LYS A 198 -0.22 7.88 25.85
CA LYS A 198 -1.10 6.73 26.14
C LYS A 198 -2.43 7.08 26.82
N GLU A 199 -2.72 8.37 27.02
CA GLU A 199 -4.00 8.81 27.61
C GLU A 199 -5.18 8.66 26.64
N VAL A 200 -4.89 8.65 25.33
CA VAL A 200 -5.87 8.46 24.25
C VAL A 200 -5.50 7.19 23.48
N PRO A 201 -6.47 6.34 23.10
CA PRO A 201 -6.19 5.14 22.30
C PRO A 201 -5.60 5.48 20.94
N ASP A 202 -4.84 4.54 20.39
CA ASP A 202 -4.24 4.63 19.05
C ASP A 202 -5.29 4.95 17.97
N LEU A 203 -6.49 4.37 18.11
CA LEU A 203 -7.63 4.55 17.23
C LEU A 203 -8.93 4.56 18.05
N ASN A 204 -9.74 5.60 17.88
CA ASN A 204 -11.10 5.67 18.37
C ASN A 204 -12.03 5.86 17.17
N VAL A 205 -13.09 5.05 17.09
CA VAL A 205 -14.06 5.08 15.99
C VAL A 205 -15.45 5.23 16.59
N SER A 206 -16.16 6.29 16.21
CA SER A 206 -17.51 6.61 16.67
C SER A 206 -18.39 6.89 15.47
N GLY A 207 -19.55 6.24 15.39
CA GLY A 207 -20.47 6.42 14.25
C GLY A 207 -21.90 6.70 14.70
N SER A 208 -22.63 7.43 13.88
CA SER A 208 -24.07 7.65 14.06
C SER A 208 -24.81 7.46 12.74
N PHE A 209 -25.95 6.79 12.81
CA PHE A 209 -26.86 6.58 11.70
C PHE A 209 -28.29 6.61 12.22
N LYS A 210 -29.22 7.03 11.35
CA LYS A 210 -30.66 6.95 11.64
C LYS A 210 -31.14 5.51 11.51
N THR A 211 -32.38 5.23 11.93
CA THR A 211 -33.01 3.91 11.78
C THR A 211 -32.80 3.32 10.37
N ILE A 212 -32.18 2.16 10.31
CA ILE A 212 -31.97 1.40 9.06
C ILE A 212 -33.11 0.41 8.91
N ASN A 213 -33.86 0.53 7.82
CA ASN A 213 -34.89 -0.42 7.47
C ASN A 213 -34.32 -1.38 6.43
N LEU A 214 -34.01 -2.60 6.87
CA LEU A 214 -33.46 -3.66 6.04
C LEU A 214 -34.55 -4.67 5.73
N SER A 215 -34.81 -4.91 4.45
CA SER A 215 -35.75 -5.93 3.98
C SER A 215 -35.01 -6.96 3.14
N LEU A 216 -34.93 -8.20 3.62
CA LEU A 216 -34.22 -9.29 2.95
C LEU A 216 -35.17 -10.43 2.63
N SER A 217 -35.21 -10.81 1.35
CA SER A 217 -35.79 -12.07 0.89
C SER A 217 -34.78 -13.22 1.04
N LYS A 218 -35.26 -14.45 0.81
CA LYS A 218 -34.40 -15.65 0.77
C LYS A 218 -33.30 -15.52 -0.29
N GLU A 219 -33.60 -14.94 -1.45
CA GLU A 219 -32.63 -14.78 -2.54
C GLU A 219 -31.58 -13.72 -2.19
N ASP A 220 -31.97 -12.66 -1.50
CA ASP A 220 -31.04 -11.60 -1.03
C ASP A 220 -30.03 -12.18 -0.04
N TYR A 221 -30.52 -12.93 0.96
CA TYR A 221 -29.67 -13.62 1.92
C TYR A 221 -28.73 -14.63 1.24
N ALA A 222 -29.26 -15.43 0.31
CA ALA A 222 -28.44 -16.39 -0.44
C ALA A 222 -27.35 -15.70 -1.26
N THR A 223 -27.61 -14.51 -1.80
CA THR A 223 -26.61 -13.72 -2.54
C THR A 223 -25.51 -13.20 -1.62
N LEU A 224 -25.86 -12.67 -0.45
CA LEU A 224 -24.88 -12.27 0.57
C LEU A 224 -23.99 -13.43 1.03
N MET A 225 -24.59 -14.61 1.25
CA MET A 225 -23.82 -15.81 1.60
C MET A 225 -22.90 -16.26 0.46
N ARG A 226 -23.39 -16.21 -0.80
CA ARG A 226 -22.56 -16.53 -1.98
C ARG A 226 -21.39 -15.57 -2.13
N ILE A 227 -21.56 -14.28 -1.84
CA ILE A 227 -20.46 -13.30 -1.78
C ILE A 227 -19.43 -13.72 -0.73
N SER A 228 -19.88 -14.09 0.47
CA SER A 228 -18.99 -14.48 1.57
C SER A 228 -18.20 -15.76 1.27
N THR A 229 -18.81 -16.77 0.66
CA THR A 229 -18.15 -18.06 0.37
C THR A 229 -17.50 -18.11 -1.01
N GLY A 230 -17.87 -17.20 -1.91
CA GLY A 230 -17.36 -17.06 -3.26
C GLY A 230 -16.31 -15.96 -3.31
N ASN A 231 -16.71 -14.75 -3.71
CA ASN A 231 -15.81 -13.61 -3.90
C ASN A 231 -14.84 -13.39 -2.74
N LEU A 232 -15.31 -13.31 -1.48
CA LEU A 232 -14.42 -13.09 -0.32
C LEU A 232 -13.44 -14.24 -0.05
N ALA A 233 -13.71 -15.44 -0.58
CA ALA A 233 -12.80 -16.58 -0.51
C ALA A 233 -11.85 -16.67 -1.72
N GLU A 234 -12.11 -15.92 -2.80
CA GLU A 234 -11.23 -15.90 -3.97
C GLU A 234 -9.89 -15.24 -3.66
N GLY A 235 -8.79 -15.77 -4.20
CA GLY A 235 -7.46 -15.21 -3.97
C GLY A 235 -6.79 -15.66 -2.66
N ALA A 236 -7.44 -16.53 -1.88
CA ALA A 236 -6.74 -17.26 -0.81
C ALA A 236 -5.46 -17.91 -1.39
N PRO A 237 -4.32 -17.85 -0.68
CA PRO A 237 -3.04 -18.32 -1.21
C PRO A 237 -3.10 -19.83 -1.45
N SER A 238 -3.42 -20.23 -2.68
CA SER A 238 -3.26 -21.59 -3.15
C SER A 238 -1.77 -21.79 -3.46
N GLN A 239 -1.06 -22.35 -2.48
CA GLN A 239 0.37 -22.70 -2.47
C GLN A 239 1.38 -21.54 -2.52
N PRO A 240 2.54 -21.68 -1.81
CA PRO A 240 3.65 -20.76 -1.96
C PRO A 240 4.17 -20.84 -3.40
N ARG A 241 4.10 -19.72 -4.13
CA ARG A 241 4.82 -19.61 -5.39
C ARG A 241 6.33 -19.69 -5.09
N PRO A 242 7.12 -20.45 -5.88
CA PRO A 242 8.57 -20.42 -5.76
C PRO A 242 9.05 -18.98 -5.85
N GLY A 243 9.96 -18.59 -4.96
CA GLY A 243 10.51 -17.24 -4.92
C GLY A 243 11.17 -16.84 -6.26
N PRO A 244 11.43 -15.54 -6.47
CA PRO A 244 12.12 -15.07 -7.67
C PRO A 244 13.42 -15.85 -7.91
N PRO A 245 13.82 -16.11 -9.17
CA PRO A 245 15.12 -16.68 -9.46
C PRO A 245 16.19 -15.87 -8.76
N ALA A 246 17.08 -16.54 -8.02
CA ALA A 246 18.23 -15.89 -7.41
C ALA A 246 18.98 -15.11 -8.49
N LEU A 247 19.26 -13.83 -8.24
CA LEU A 247 20.13 -13.03 -9.09
C LEU A 247 21.44 -13.80 -9.29
N PRO A 248 22.02 -13.80 -10.52
CA PRO A 248 23.27 -14.50 -10.78
C PRO A 248 24.31 -14.09 -9.75
N GLN A 249 24.79 -15.05 -8.97
CA GLN A 249 25.92 -14.83 -8.07
C GLN A 249 27.10 -14.41 -8.94
N ALA A 250 27.71 -13.26 -8.63
CA ALA A 250 28.95 -12.85 -9.25
C ALA A 250 30.00 -13.97 -9.05
N PRO A 251 30.85 -14.25 -10.05
CA PRO A 251 31.83 -15.32 -9.96
C PRO A 251 32.75 -15.10 -8.75
N PRO A 252 33.23 -16.19 -8.09
CA PRO A 252 34.08 -16.08 -6.93
C PRO A 252 35.37 -15.36 -7.30
N VAL A 253 35.71 -14.32 -6.55
CA VAL A 253 37.06 -13.77 -6.53
C VAL A 253 37.98 -14.80 -5.87
N ASP A 254 38.86 -15.41 -6.65
CA ASP A 254 39.92 -16.30 -6.14
C ASP A 254 40.75 -15.54 -5.10
N SER A 255 40.58 -15.92 -3.85
CA SER A 255 41.41 -15.48 -2.74
C SER A 255 42.82 -16.02 -2.94
N LEU A 256 43.76 -15.14 -3.32
CA LEU A 256 45.20 -15.42 -3.27
C LEU A 256 45.57 -15.87 -1.84
N SER A 257 45.91 -17.14 -1.70
CA SER A 257 46.49 -17.71 -0.49
C SER A 257 47.92 -17.17 -0.30
N THR A 258 48.09 -16.20 0.60
CA THR A 258 49.41 -15.85 1.15
C THR A 258 49.74 -16.82 2.29
N SER A 259 50.65 -17.75 2.02
CA SER A 259 51.30 -18.62 3.01
C SER A 259 52.13 -17.78 3.99
N PRO A 260 52.23 -18.18 5.28
CA PRO A 260 53.06 -17.48 6.26
C PRO A 260 54.53 -17.92 6.13
N ASP A 261 55.44 -16.97 5.97
CA ASP A 261 56.88 -17.20 5.99
C ASP A 261 57.52 -16.60 7.26
N SER A 262 58.38 -17.39 7.90
CA SER A 262 59.35 -17.02 8.95
C SER A 262 60.13 -18.28 9.39
N PRO A 263 61.44 -18.17 9.69
CA PRO A 263 62.52 -18.28 8.70
C PRO A 263 63.50 -19.40 9.07
N LYS A 264 64.33 -19.89 8.13
CA LYS A 264 65.67 -20.42 8.44
C LYS A 264 66.55 -20.74 7.21
N SER A 265 67.77 -20.21 7.31
CA SER A 265 69.06 -20.78 6.90
C SER A 265 69.46 -20.76 5.43
N VAL A 266 70.43 -19.87 5.19
CA VAL A 266 71.36 -19.79 4.06
C VAL A 266 72.43 -20.87 4.19
N GLU A 267 72.71 -21.59 3.10
CA GLU A 267 73.94 -22.31 2.70
C GLU A 267 73.52 -23.35 1.63
N ASP A 268 74.24 -23.72 0.60
CA ASP A 268 75.43 -23.28 -0.13
C ASP A 268 75.42 -24.21 -1.36
N ALA A 269 75.70 -23.70 -2.57
CA ALA A 269 75.92 -24.55 -3.73
C ALA A 269 76.78 -23.82 -4.75
N THR A 270 78.07 -23.69 -4.41
CA THR A 270 79.12 -23.32 -5.34
C THR A 270 79.29 -24.40 -6.42
N THR A 271 79.16 -24.00 -7.68
CA THR A 271 79.42 -24.82 -8.88
C THR A 271 80.93 -24.91 -9.15
N SER A 272 81.37 -26.09 -9.57
CA SER A 272 82.74 -26.45 -9.93
C SER A 272 83.26 -25.72 -11.18
N ALA A 273 84.42 -25.06 -11.01
CA ALA A 273 85.59 -24.97 -11.90
C ALA A 273 85.42 -24.98 -13.44
N SER A 274 85.90 -23.94 -14.14
CA SER A 274 87.30 -23.85 -14.61
C SER A 274 87.51 -22.72 -15.65
N LYS A 275 88.67 -22.06 -15.50
CA LYS A 275 89.38 -21.04 -16.34
C LYS A 275 89.68 -21.57 -17.78
N PRO A 276 90.35 -20.83 -18.71
CA PRO A 276 91.02 -19.51 -18.60
C PRO A 276 90.90 -18.53 -19.82
N ALA A 277 91.54 -17.34 -19.65
CA ALA A 277 92.21 -16.47 -20.65
C ALA A 277 91.31 -15.73 -21.67
N SER A 278 91.54 -14.49 -22.10
CA SER A 278 92.69 -13.56 -22.08
C SER A 278 92.20 -12.14 -22.43
N SER A 279 92.90 -11.11 -21.92
CA SER A 279 92.90 -9.68 -22.30
C SER A 279 93.23 -9.44 -23.79
N PRO A 280 93.16 -8.20 -24.39
CA PRO A 280 93.55 -6.87 -23.88
C PRO A 280 92.51 -5.72 -24.14
N THR A 281 92.42 -4.67 -23.32
CA THR A 281 93.08 -3.35 -23.39
C THR A 281 92.69 -2.46 -24.58
N VAL A 282 92.01 -1.33 -24.29
CA VAL A 282 92.53 0.04 -24.47
C VAL A 282 92.17 0.83 -23.22
#